data_AF-A0AAV5R4V2-F1
#
_entry.id   AF-A0AAV5R4V2-F1
#
_cell.length_a   1.000
_cell.length_b   1.000
_cell.length_c   1.000
_cell.angle_alpha   90.00
_cell.angle_beta   90.00
_cell.angle_gamma   90.00
#
_symmetry.space_group_name_H-M   'P 1'
#
loop_
_entity.id
_entity.type
_entity.pdbx_description
1 polymer ?
#
loop_
_entity_poly.entity_id
_entity_poly.type
_entity_poly.pdbx_seq_one_letter_code
_entity_poly.pdbx_strand_id
1 'polypeptide(L)'
;MPSRTKTQKLILLANFTSLLFWIFLLSRLCILYPLTGARFLPGGIADFYINLLLFSTIYDLSSFYIVIRHIYGTSFISSIITSFAKLILLLILHRYPKIARSQLFPLLLLLQSLREIIYRYYNTQKVRTFNHPGANIYKLKNLVFITIQPIESIVSTILIFQSLTELPALDSIWPSIDEITESYVKLFIRVVLVIGPVSLYFVYRRTVSKFTRSWSLLGHSKEE
;
A
#
# COMPACT_ATOMS: atom_id res chain seq x y z
N MET A 1 -7.58 11.58 33.13
CA MET A 1 -7.33 10.92 31.82
C MET A 1 -7.46 9.42 32.01
N PRO A 2 -8.30 8.70 31.27
CA PRO A 2 -8.42 7.24 31.41
C PRO A 2 -7.08 6.58 31.09
N SER A 3 -6.67 5.60 31.89
CA SER A 3 -5.42 4.88 31.71
C SER A 3 -5.46 4.10 30.39
N ARG A 4 -4.55 4.42 29.47
CA ARG A 4 -4.45 3.70 28.19
C ARG A 4 -4.15 2.23 28.45
N THR A 5 -4.95 1.33 27.87
CA THR A 5 -4.70 -0.11 27.92
C THR A 5 -3.35 -0.43 27.28
N LYS A 6 -2.67 -1.50 27.74
CA LYS A 6 -1.37 -1.93 27.19
C LYS A 6 -1.42 -2.12 25.66
N THR A 7 -2.55 -2.65 25.16
CA THR A 7 -2.82 -2.83 23.73
C THR A 7 -2.87 -1.50 22.96
N GLN A 8 -3.50 -0.47 23.50
CA GLN A 8 -3.57 0.85 22.86
C GLN A 8 -2.18 1.48 22.73
N LYS A 9 -1.32 1.32 23.75
CA LYS A 9 0.07 1.79 23.70
C LYS A 9 0.88 1.09 22.61
N LEU A 10 0.74 -0.24 22.49
CA LEU A 10 1.39 -1.03 21.43
C LEU A 10 0.93 -0.62 20.03
N ILE A 11 -0.37 -0.45 19.82
CA ILE A 11 -0.93 -0.01 18.53
C ILE A 11 -0.43 1.38 18.18
N LEU A 12 -0.37 2.30 19.15
CA LEU A 12 0.14 3.65 18.93
C LEU A 12 1.63 3.63 18.56
N LEU A 13 2.44 2.89 19.31
CA LEU A 13 3.88 2.75 19.04
C LEU A 13 4.10 2.18 17.65
N ALA A 14 3.42 1.10 17.29
CA ALA A 14 3.58 0.47 15.99
C ALA A 14 3.15 1.37 14.82
N ASN A 15 2.04 2.10 14.94
CA ASN A 15 1.63 3.07 13.92
C ASN A 15 2.64 4.22 13.78
N PHE A 16 3.19 4.71 14.90
CA PHE A 16 4.19 5.77 14.90
C PHE A 16 5.52 5.30 14.28
N THR A 17 6.00 4.12 14.66
CA THR A 17 7.21 3.52 14.07
C THR A 17 7.03 3.26 12.57
N SER A 18 5.88 2.73 12.15
CA SER A 18 5.56 2.55 10.73
C SER A 18 5.55 3.88 9.98
N LEU A 19 4.94 4.92 10.56
CA LEU A 19 4.94 6.28 10.00
C LEU A 19 6.37 6.81 9.81
N LEU A 20 7.25 6.64 10.81
CA LEU A 20 8.64 7.08 10.71
C LEU A 20 9.38 6.34 9.59
N PHE A 21 9.21 5.02 9.45
CA PHE A 21 9.85 4.28 8.37
C PHE A 21 9.38 4.73 6.98
N TRP A 22 8.10 5.05 6.81
CA TRP A 22 7.60 5.61 5.55
C TRP A 22 8.13 7.01 5.26
N ILE A 23 8.30 7.85 6.29
CA ILE A 23 8.99 9.15 6.15
C ILE A 23 10.46 8.94 5.77
N PHE A 24 11.15 7.98 6.38
CA PHE A 24 12.53 7.65 6.04
C PHE A 24 12.64 7.15 4.60
N LEU A 25 11.73 6.29 4.13
CA LEU A 25 11.66 5.89 2.73
C LEU A 25 11.53 7.10 1.81
N LEU A 26 10.59 8.00 2.11
CA LEU A 26 10.35 9.20 1.30
C LEU A 26 11.58 10.12 1.31
N SER A 27 12.21 10.35 2.46
CA SER A 27 13.43 11.15 2.56
C SER A 27 14.58 10.54 1.75
N ARG A 28 14.74 9.22 1.83
CA ARG A 28 15.74 8.46 1.08
C ARG A 28 15.48 8.55 -0.42
N LEU A 29 14.22 8.50 -0.85
CA LEU A 29 13.82 8.72 -2.24
C LEU A 29 14.17 10.14 -2.70
N CYS A 30 13.82 11.17 -1.92
CA CYS A 30 14.10 12.57 -2.27
C CYS A 30 15.60 12.87 -2.37
N ILE A 31 16.45 12.18 -1.61
CA ILE A 31 17.91 12.34 -1.66
C ILE A 31 18.50 11.54 -2.83
N LEU A 32 18.12 10.26 -2.99
CA LEU A 32 18.72 9.38 -3.99
C LEU A 32 18.24 9.66 -5.41
N TYR A 33 16.97 10.03 -5.60
CA TYR A 33 16.40 10.25 -6.92
C TYR A 33 17.17 11.31 -7.76
N PRO A 34 17.45 12.52 -7.25
CA PRO A 34 18.25 13.50 -7.99
C PRO A 34 19.72 13.08 -8.14
N LEU A 35 20.26 12.31 -7.20
CA LEU A 35 21.68 11.94 -7.18
C LEU A 35 22.02 10.80 -8.15
N THR A 36 21.14 9.80 -8.26
CA THR A 36 21.39 8.54 -8.98
C THR A 36 20.52 8.36 -10.22
N GLY A 37 19.42 9.12 -10.33
CA GLY A 37 18.40 8.93 -11.34
C GLY A 37 17.64 7.58 -11.21
N ALA A 38 16.63 7.38 -12.04
CA ALA A 38 15.76 6.20 -11.97
C ALA A 38 16.48 4.86 -12.18
N ARG A 39 17.58 4.85 -12.96
CA ARG A 39 18.28 3.61 -13.35
C ARG A 39 19.03 2.94 -12.20
N PHE A 40 19.62 3.73 -11.30
CA PHE A 40 20.45 3.23 -10.20
C PHE A 40 19.76 3.30 -8.83
N LEU A 41 18.63 4.01 -8.75
CA LEU A 41 17.80 4.10 -7.55
C LEU A 41 17.48 2.74 -6.88
N PRO A 42 17.14 1.66 -7.62
CA PRO A 42 16.76 0.39 -7.01
C PRO A 42 17.86 -0.22 -6.14
N GLY A 43 19.12 -0.09 -6.55
CA GLY A 43 20.25 -0.63 -5.77
C GLY A 43 20.40 0.03 -4.41
N GLY A 44 19.97 1.29 -4.28
CA GLY A 44 20.01 2.01 -3.02
C GLY A 44 18.76 1.85 -2.16
N ILE A 45 17.57 1.61 -2.73
CA ILE A 45 16.30 1.72 -1.98
C ILE A 45 15.46 0.44 -1.93
N ALA A 46 15.66 -0.50 -2.87
CA ALA A 46 14.76 -1.63 -3.02
C ALA A 46 14.73 -2.54 -1.79
N ASP A 47 15.89 -2.86 -1.20
CA ASP A 47 15.95 -3.72 -0.01
C ASP A 47 15.23 -3.10 1.18
N PHE A 48 15.40 -1.79 1.39
CA PHE A 48 14.71 -1.07 2.45
C PHE A 48 13.20 -1.05 2.20
N TYR A 49 12.78 -0.82 0.95
CA TYR A 49 11.38 -0.81 0.57
C TYR A 49 10.72 -2.19 0.73
N ILE A 50 11.35 -3.27 0.26
CA ILE A 50 10.83 -4.63 0.36
C ILE A 50 10.64 -5.02 1.83
N ASN A 51 11.64 -4.75 2.67
CA ASN A 51 11.56 -5.02 4.12
C ASN A 51 10.48 -4.19 4.81
N LEU A 52 10.36 -2.90 4.48
CA LEU A 52 9.31 -2.03 5.01
C LEU A 52 7.92 -2.51 4.58
N LEU A 53 7.79 -2.93 3.33
CA LEU A 53 6.53 -3.42 2.78
C LEU A 53 6.12 -4.75 3.40
N LEU A 54 7.08 -5.65 3.64
CA LEU A 54 6.88 -6.88 4.42
C LEU A 54 6.41 -6.57 5.85
N PHE A 55 7.15 -5.70 6.55
CA PHE A 55 6.82 -5.29 7.91
C PHE A 55 5.42 -4.65 7.99
N SER A 56 5.11 -3.73 7.09
CA SER A 56 3.80 -3.08 7.02
C SER A 56 2.68 -4.08 6.77
N THR A 57 2.92 -5.08 5.93
CA THR A 57 1.91 -6.09 5.58
C THR A 57 1.66 -7.05 6.75
N ILE A 58 2.73 -7.53 7.41
CA ILE A 58 2.62 -8.35 8.63
C ILE A 58 1.91 -7.55 9.73
N TYR A 59 2.23 -6.27 9.88
CA TYR A 59 1.56 -5.39 10.82
C TYR A 59 0.06 -5.23 10.51
N ASP A 60 -0.30 -4.97 9.25
CA ASP A 60 -1.69 -4.81 8.85
C ASP A 60 -2.49 -6.12 9.08
N LEU A 61 -1.90 -7.28 8.77
CA LEU A 61 -2.51 -8.60 9.00
C LEU A 61 -2.62 -8.95 10.50
N SER A 62 -1.62 -8.63 11.30
CA SER A 62 -1.65 -8.89 12.75
C SER A 62 -2.61 -7.95 13.48
N SER A 63 -2.60 -6.66 13.14
CA SER A 63 -3.57 -5.68 13.66
C SER A 63 -4.99 -6.07 13.29
N PHE A 64 -5.18 -6.59 12.08
CA PHE A 64 -6.42 -7.18 11.64
C PHE A 64 -6.83 -8.40 12.48
N TYR A 65 -5.95 -9.39 12.68
CA TYR A 65 -6.25 -10.57 13.52
C TYR A 65 -6.67 -10.20 14.95
N ILE A 66 -6.01 -9.19 15.54
CA ILE A 66 -6.35 -8.70 16.89
C ILE A 66 -7.74 -8.02 16.91
N VAL A 67 -8.13 -7.35 15.83
CA VAL A 67 -9.40 -6.61 15.72
C VAL A 67 -10.57 -7.48 15.21
N ILE A 68 -10.31 -8.56 14.46
CA ILE A 68 -11.31 -9.49 13.90
C ILE A 68 -12.26 -10.03 14.97
N ARG A 69 -11.82 -10.11 16.24
CA ARG A 69 -12.67 -10.54 17.34
C ARG A 69 -13.93 -9.67 17.52
N HIS A 70 -14.00 -8.49 16.91
CA HIS A 70 -15.11 -7.54 17.08
C HIS A 70 -15.76 -6.95 15.82
N ILE A 71 -15.23 -7.16 14.60
CA ILE A 71 -15.76 -6.48 13.40
C ILE A 71 -15.86 -7.44 12.21
N TYR A 72 -17.01 -8.12 12.10
CA TYR A 72 -17.41 -8.78 10.85
C TYR A 72 -18.02 -7.74 9.90
N GLY A 73 -17.55 -7.68 8.66
CA GLY A 73 -18.18 -6.87 7.63
C GLY A 73 -17.24 -6.36 6.56
N THR A 74 -17.75 -5.45 5.73
CA THR A 74 -17.12 -5.05 4.45
C THR A 74 -15.75 -4.36 4.52
N SER A 75 -15.32 -3.90 5.70
CA SER A 75 -13.95 -3.43 5.91
C SER A 75 -12.93 -4.58 5.89
N PHE A 76 -13.37 -5.81 6.14
CA PHE A 76 -12.57 -7.03 6.14
C PHE A 76 -12.01 -7.33 4.75
N ILE A 77 -12.90 -7.41 3.75
CA ILE A 77 -12.56 -7.76 2.38
C ILE A 77 -11.60 -6.73 1.77
N SER A 78 -11.81 -5.43 2.02
CA SER A 78 -10.92 -4.38 1.51
C SER A 78 -9.51 -4.45 2.10
N SER A 79 -9.38 -4.75 3.40
CA SER A 79 -8.06 -4.86 4.04
C SER A 79 -7.30 -6.10 3.54
N ILE A 80 -8.00 -7.22 3.34
CA ILE A 80 -7.39 -8.43 2.77
C ILE A 80 -6.90 -8.16 1.34
N ILE A 81 -7.76 -7.60 0.48
CA ILE A 81 -7.40 -7.31 -0.92
C ILE A 81 -6.18 -6.40 -0.99
N THR A 82 -6.12 -5.35 -0.16
CA THR A 82 -4.99 -4.41 -0.15
C THR A 82 -3.71 -5.07 0.38
N SER A 83 -3.77 -5.91 1.41
CA SER A 83 -2.62 -6.67 1.88
C SER A 83 -2.12 -7.68 0.85
N PHE A 84 -3.03 -8.39 0.15
CA PHE A 84 -2.65 -9.31 -0.92
C PHE A 84 -2.00 -8.58 -2.10
N ALA A 85 -2.51 -7.41 -2.49
CA ALA A 85 -1.90 -6.59 -3.53
C ALA A 85 -0.45 -6.19 -3.18
N LYS A 86 -0.21 -5.80 -1.91
CA LYS A 86 1.15 -5.53 -1.41
C LYS A 86 2.05 -6.78 -1.48
N LEU A 87 1.56 -7.95 -1.07
CA LEU A 87 2.32 -9.21 -1.14
C LEU A 87 2.69 -9.58 -2.57
N ILE A 88 1.77 -9.43 -3.52
CA ILE A 88 2.04 -9.71 -4.94
C ILE A 88 3.15 -8.78 -5.46
N LEU A 89 3.06 -7.49 -5.14
CA LEU A 89 4.06 -6.51 -5.53
C LEU A 89 5.43 -6.81 -4.91
N LEU A 90 5.46 -7.24 -3.65
CA LEU A 90 6.67 -7.69 -2.96
C LEU A 90 7.32 -8.86 -3.70
N LEU A 91 6.53 -9.90 -4.01
CA LEU A 91 7.00 -11.10 -4.69
C LEU A 91 7.58 -10.77 -6.07
N ILE A 92 6.92 -9.88 -6.81
CA ILE A 92 7.37 -9.47 -8.15
C ILE A 92 8.66 -8.65 -8.08
N LEU A 93 8.77 -7.68 -7.17
CA LEU A 93 9.99 -6.89 -7.04
C LEU A 93 11.19 -7.72 -6.56
N HIS A 94 10.94 -8.70 -5.69
CA HIS A 94 11.98 -9.60 -5.23
C HIS A 94 12.47 -10.53 -6.35
N ARG A 95 11.55 -11.07 -7.17
CA ARG A 95 11.88 -12.02 -8.24
C ARG A 95 12.41 -11.34 -9.51
N TYR A 96 11.96 -10.13 -9.81
CA TYR A 96 12.29 -9.41 -11.04
C TYR A 96 12.86 -8.01 -10.75
N PRO A 97 14.09 -7.91 -10.24
CA PRO A 97 14.69 -6.63 -9.84
C PRO A 97 14.91 -5.66 -11.01
N LYS A 98 14.95 -6.15 -12.26
CA LYS A 98 15.08 -5.32 -13.46
C LYS A 98 13.91 -4.35 -13.62
N ILE A 99 12.70 -4.75 -13.20
CA ILE A 99 11.48 -3.93 -13.27
C ILE A 99 11.63 -2.65 -12.45
N ALA A 100 12.35 -2.72 -11.34
CA ALA A 100 12.58 -1.58 -10.46
C ALA A 100 13.41 -0.47 -11.15
N ARG A 101 14.11 -0.76 -12.26
CA ARG A 101 14.88 0.24 -13.03
C ARG A 101 14.01 1.17 -13.87
N SER A 102 12.71 0.88 -13.97
CA SER A 102 11.75 1.72 -14.69
C SER A 102 11.48 3.04 -13.94
N GLN A 103 11.09 4.09 -14.66
CA GLN A 103 10.66 5.37 -14.04
C GLN A 103 9.37 5.22 -13.21
N LEU A 104 8.64 4.13 -13.40
CA LEU A 104 7.43 3.82 -12.65
C LEU A 104 7.72 3.40 -11.21
N PHE A 105 8.90 2.84 -10.93
CA PHE A 105 9.29 2.44 -9.58
C PHE A 105 9.42 3.63 -8.60
N PRO A 106 10.18 4.71 -8.87
CA PRO A 106 10.22 5.87 -7.97
C PRO A 106 8.85 6.54 -7.82
N LEU A 107 8.04 6.56 -8.88
CA LEU A 107 6.66 7.05 -8.80
C LEU A 107 5.80 6.20 -7.85
N LEU A 108 5.90 4.88 -7.93
CA LEU A 108 5.23 3.97 -7.00
C LEU A 108 5.66 4.24 -5.56
N LEU A 109 6.98 4.36 -5.30
CA LEU A 109 7.51 4.64 -3.98
C LEU A 109 6.96 5.95 -3.40
N LEU A 110 6.88 7.00 -4.23
CA LEU A 110 6.34 8.30 -3.85
C LEU A 110 4.85 8.21 -3.50
N LEU A 111 4.04 7.62 -4.38
CA LEU A 111 2.60 7.50 -4.18
C LEU A 111 2.29 6.67 -2.93
N GLN A 112 2.95 5.52 -2.80
CA GLN A 112 2.72 4.60 -1.70
C GLN A 112 3.19 5.17 -0.36
N SER A 113 4.34 5.85 -0.33
CA SER A 113 4.82 6.51 0.90
C SER A 113 3.91 7.65 1.33
N LEU A 114 3.46 8.52 0.43
CA LEU A 114 2.50 9.58 0.76
C LEU A 114 1.18 9.00 1.29
N ARG A 115 0.64 7.97 0.64
CA ARG A 115 -0.58 7.30 1.09
C ARG A 115 -0.41 6.72 2.49
N GLU A 116 0.67 5.97 2.72
CA GLU A 116 0.91 5.30 4.01
C GLU A 116 1.20 6.31 5.14
N ILE A 117 1.96 7.38 4.90
CA ILE A 117 2.19 8.43 5.90
C ILE A 117 0.85 8.99 6.39
N ILE A 118 -0.03 9.36 5.46
CA ILE A 118 -1.33 9.96 5.79
C ILE A 118 -2.24 8.94 6.48
N TYR A 119 -2.23 7.68 6.02
CA TYR A 119 -2.99 6.60 6.64
C TYR A 119 -2.53 6.31 8.08
N ARG A 120 -1.23 6.15 8.32
CA ARG A 120 -0.66 5.90 9.65
C ARG A 120 -0.82 7.11 10.57
N TYR A 121 -0.71 8.32 10.04
CA TYR A 121 -0.95 9.55 10.79
C TYR A 121 -2.40 9.63 11.26
N TYR A 122 -3.35 9.38 10.35
CA TYR A 122 -4.78 9.31 10.69
C TYR A 122 -5.04 8.24 11.76
N ASN A 123 -4.48 7.03 11.63
CA ASN A 123 -4.67 5.97 12.62
C ASN A 123 -4.07 6.31 13.98
N THR A 124 -2.90 6.96 14.01
CA THR A 124 -2.27 7.46 15.23
C THR A 124 -3.18 8.47 15.94
N GLN A 125 -3.77 9.40 15.19
CA GLN A 125 -4.71 10.38 15.75
C GLN A 125 -5.99 9.71 16.23
N LYS A 126 -6.56 8.80 15.44
CA LYS A 126 -7.76 8.03 15.80
C LYS A 126 -7.59 7.28 17.13
N VAL A 127 -6.43 6.64 17.33
CA VAL A 127 -6.10 5.94 18.58
C VAL A 127 -5.87 6.91 19.74
N ARG A 128 -5.32 8.10 19.48
CA ARG A 128 -5.08 9.14 20.50
C ARG A 128 -6.35 9.83 20.96
N THR A 129 -7.30 10.07 20.07
CA THR A 129 -8.55 10.83 20.33
C THR A 129 -9.78 9.94 20.49
N PHE A 130 -9.59 8.65 20.82
CA PHE A 130 -10.68 7.69 21.06
C PHE A 130 -11.72 7.66 19.93
N ASN A 131 -11.25 7.56 18.68
CA ASN A 131 -12.07 7.51 17.46
C ASN A 131 -12.70 8.83 16.99
N HIS A 132 -12.30 9.98 17.54
CA HIS A 132 -12.68 11.30 17.03
C HIS A 132 -11.50 12.01 16.36
N PRO A 133 -11.02 11.56 15.19
CA PRO A 133 -10.02 12.32 14.44
C PRO A 133 -10.65 13.64 13.96
N GLY A 134 -9.89 14.73 13.99
CA GLY A 134 -10.37 16.02 13.49
C GLY A 134 -10.86 15.92 12.03
N ALA A 135 -11.96 16.61 11.71
CA ALA A 135 -12.62 16.54 10.40
C ALA A 135 -11.65 16.81 9.23
N ASN A 136 -10.67 17.70 9.42
CA ASN A 136 -9.65 18.01 8.41
C ASN A 136 -8.76 16.80 8.09
N ILE A 137 -8.37 16.01 9.09
CA ILE A 137 -7.52 14.83 8.91
C ILE A 137 -8.32 13.73 8.21
N TYR A 138 -9.60 13.58 8.55
CA TYR A 138 -10.50 12.67 7.86
C TYR A 138 -10.68 13.05 6.38
N LYS A 139 -10.89 14.34 6.09
CA LYS A 139 -10.97 14.85 4.70
C LYS A 139 -9.67 14.62 3.93
N LEU A 140 -8.52 14.92 4.54
CA LEU A 140 -7.20 14.70 3.94
C LEU A 140 -6.99 13.23 3.57
N LYS A 141 -7.30 12.30 4.49
CA LYS A 141 -7.21 10.86 4.24
C LYS A 141 -8.08 10.46 3.04
N ASN A 142 -9.33 10.93 2.99
CA ASN A 142 -10.24 10.55 1.91
C ASN A 142 -9.81 11.14 0.56
N LEU A 143 -9.37 12.39 0.53
CA LEU A 143 -8.85 13.03 -0.67
C LEU A 143 -7.67 12.24 -1.24
N VAL A 144 -6.71 11.92 -0.38
CA VAL A 144 -5.54 11.11 -0.73
C VAL A 144 -5.94 9.73 -1.23
N PHE A 145 -6.91 9.09 -0.57
CA PHE A 145 -7.39 7.80 -1.02
C PHE A 145 -8.07 7.88 -2.39
N ILE A 146 -8.81 8.94 -2.70
CA ILE A 146 -9.50 9.10 -3.98
C ILE A 146 -8.50 9.41 -5.11
N THR A 147 -7.46 10.20 -4.84
CA THR A 147 -6.52 10.65 -5.87
C THR A 147 -5.31 9.72 -6.03
N ILE A 148 -4.66 9.34 -4.93
CA ILE A 148 -3.39 8.58 -4.97
C ILE A 148 -3.64 7.09 -5.24
N GLN A 149 -4.65 6.49 -4.60
CA GLN A 149 -4.93 5.05 -4.74
C GLN A 149 -5.11 4.59 -6.20
N PRO A 150 -5.90 5.26 -7.07
CA PRO A 150 -6.05 4.80 -8.44
C PRO A 150 -4.75 4.92 -9.23
N ILE A 151 -3.99 5.99 -9.05
CA ILE A 151 -2.70 6.19 -9.73
C ILE A 151 -1.70 5.12 -9.28
N GLU A 152 -1.58 4.88 -7.97
CA GLU A 152 -0.73 3.83 -7.41
C GLU A 152 -1.10 2.46 -7.97
N SER A 153 -2.41 2.19 -8.10
CA SER A 153 -2.90 0.92 -8.62
C SER A 153 -2.56 0.74 -10.10
N ILE A 154 -2.75 1.78 -10.92
CA ILE A 154 -2.35 1.77 -12.35
C ILE A 154 -0.86 1.53 -12.48
N VAL A 155 -0.03 2.27 -11.74
CA VAL A 155 1.43 2.11 -11.75
C VAL A 155 1.83 0.70 -11.32
N SER A 156 1.21 0.16 -10.27
CA SER A 156 1.43 -1.21 -9.81
C SER A 156 1.05 -2.23 -10.89
N THR A 157 -0.11 -2.08 -11.54
CA THR A 157 -0.55 -2.95 -12.62
C THR A 157 0.41 -2.91 -13.80
N ILE A 158 0.93 -1.74 -14.18
CA ILE A 158 1.91 -1.63 -15.26
C ILE A 158 3.23 -2.33 -14.87
N LEU A 159 3.71 -2.18 -13.64
CA LEU A 159 4.91 -2.88 -13.16
C LEU A 159 4.70 -4.40 -13.15
N ILE A 160 3.53 -4.87 -12.72
CA ILE A 160 3.14 -6.29 -12.77
C ILE A 160 3.09 -6.77 -14.22
N PHE A 161 2.56 -5.96 -15.15
CA PHE A 161 2.53 -6.29 -16.56
C PHE A 161 3.93 -6.37 -17.17
N GLN A 162 4.82 -5.43 -16.85
CA GLN A 162 6.23 -5.45 -17.27
C GLN A 162 6.97 -6.70 -16.77
N SER A 163 6.57 -7.26 -15.63
CA SER A 163 7.13 -8.53 -15.14
C SER A 163 6.93 -9.69 -16.11
N LEU A 164 5.82 -9.71 -16.86
CA LEU A 164 5.53 -10.74 -17.86
C LEU A 164 6.50 -10.70 -19.03
N THR A 165 6.99 -9.52 -19.41
CA THR A 165 7.89 -9.33 -20.54
C THR A 165 9.34 -9.67 -20.19
N GLU A 166 9.74 -9.52 -18.93
CA GLU A 166 11.12 -9.77 -18.45
C GLU A 166 11.38 -11.25 -18.07
N LEU A 167 10.34 -12.11 -18.07
CA LEU A 167 10.45 -13.54 -17.80
C LEU A 167 11.48 -14.31 -18.67
N PRO A 168 11.52 -14.17 -20.01
CA PRO A 168 12.49 -14.90 -20.84
C PRO A 168 13.95 -14.49 -20.58
N ALA A 169 14.20 -13.34 -19.93
CA ALA A 169 15.56 -12.92 -19.56
C ALA A 169 16.03 -13.55 -18.24
N LEU A 170 15.13 -14.18 -17.47
CA LEU A 170 15.43 -14.82 -16.18
C LEU A 170 15.96 -16.24 -16.34
N ASP A 171 15.62 -16.94 -17.43
CA ASP A 171 16.11 -18.29 -17.77
C ASP A 171 17.64 -18.34 -17.84
N SER A 172 18.29 -17.21 -18.19
CA SER A 172 19.74 -17.08 -18.22
C SER A 172 20.41 -16.90 -16.85
N ILE A 173 19.66 -16.50 -15.80
CA ILE A 173 20.20 -16.10 -14.48
C ILE A 173 19.92 -17.17 -13.42
N TRP A 174 18.79 -17.88 -13.49
CA TRP A 174 18.42 -18.94 -12.55
C TRP A 174 18.02 -20.22 -13.29
N PRO A 175 18.99 -21.00 -13.81
CA PRO A 175 18.72 -22.19 -14.62
C PRO A 175 18.08 -23.35 -13.82
N SER A 176 17.93 -23.20 -12.49
CA SER A 176 17.39 -24.21 -11.57
C SER A 176 15.91 -24.06 -11.26
N ILE A 177 15.20 -23.11 -11.89
CA ILE A 177 13.75 -22.99 -11.73
C ILE A 177 13.10 -23.91 -12.75
N ASP A 178 12.47 -24.99 -12.29
CA ASP A 178 11.70 -25.89 -13.13
C ASP A 178 10.71 -25.12 -14.03
N GLU A 179 10.66 -25.45 -15.32
CA GLU A 179 9.72 -24.86 -16.32
C GLU A 179 8.26 -24.87 -15.84
N ILE A 180 7.92 -25.87 -15.01
CA ILE A 180 6.63 -26.02 -14.34
C ILE A 180 6.33 -24.82 -13.43
N THR A 181 7.30 -24.42 -12.60
CA THR A 181 7.15 -23.31 -11.65
C THR A 181 6.99 -21.98 -12.40
N GLU A 182 7.71 -21.80 -13.49
CA GLU A 182 7.62 -20.60 -14.33
C GLU A 182 6.22 -20.46 -14.97
N SER A 183 5.68 -21.58 -15.46
CA SER A 183 4.33 -21.64 -16.04
C SER A 183 3.23 -21.27 -15.03
N TYR A 184 3.33 -21.78 -13.79
CA TYR A 184 2.40 -21.41 -12.73
C TYR A 184 2.48 -19.94 -12.35
N VAL A 185 3.69 -19.36 -12.33
CA VAL A 185 3.88 -17.93 -12.02
C VAL A 185 3.30 -17.05 -13.13
N LYS A 186 3.54 -17.39 -14.40
CA LYS A 186 2.92 -16.70 -15.56
C LYS A 186 1.40 -16.73 -15.48
N LEU A 187 0.83 -17.90 -15.21
CA LEU A 187 -0.62 -18.07 -15.05
C LEU A 187 -1.14 -17.23 -13.88
N PHE A 188 -0.46 -17.27 -12.72
CA PHE A 188 -0.81 -16.48 -11.55
C PHE A 188 -0.83 -14.98 -11.85
N ILE A 189 0.23 -14.45 -12.48
CA ILE A 189 0.31 -13.03 -12.84
C ILE A 189 -0.82 -12.65 -13.82
N ARG A 190 -1.12 -13.49 -14.82
CA ARG A 190 -2.25 -13.26 -15.75
C ARG A 190 -3.59 -13.21 -15.03
N VAL A 191 -3.84 -14.14 -14.11
CA VAL A 191 -5.05 -14.16 -13.29
C VAL A 191 -5.15 -12.90 -12.44
N VAL A 192 -4.05 -12.47 -11.81
CA VAL A 192 -4.00 -11.22 -11.03
C VAL A 192 -4.28 -10.00 -11.90
N LEU A 193 -3.76 -9.93 -13.13
CA LEU A 193 -4.00 -8.82 -14.05
C LEU A 193 -5.46 -8.73 -14.52
N VAL A 194 -6.17 -9.85 -14.59
CA VAL A 194 -7.60 -9.88 -14.94
C VAL A 194 -8.47 -9.51 -13.73
N ILE A 195 -8.19 -10.12 -12.56
CA ILE A 195 -9.01 -9.92 -11.35
C ILE A 195 -8.73 -8.56 -10.70
N GLY A 196 -7.49 -8.07 -10.76
CA GLY A 196 -7.02 -6.85 -10.11
C GLY A 196 -7.87 -5.62 -10.46
N PRO A 197 -7.99 -5.23 -11.74
CA PRO A 197 -8.78 -4.07 -12.16
C PRO A 197 -10.25 -4.15 -11.72
N VAL A 198 -10.85 -5.35 -11.82
CA VAL A 198 -12.24 -5.58 -11.40
C VAL A 198 -12.38 -5.34 -9.89
N SER A 199 -11.49 -5.93 -9.08
CA SER A 199 -11.50 -5.76 -7.63
C SER A 199 -11.30 -4.29 -7.21
N LEU A 200 -10.39 -3.58 -7.88
CA LEU A 200 -10.11 -2.17 -7.65
C LEU A 200 -11.31 -1.29 -8.00
N TYR A 201 -11.99 -1.56 -9.11
CA TYR A 201 -13.20 -0.84 -9.50
C TYR A 201 -14.29 -0.94 -8.42
N PHE A 202 -14.55 -2.14 -7.89
CA PHE A 202 -15.55 -2.31 -6.83
C PHE A 202 -15.15 -1.58 -5.53
N VAL A 203 -13.89 -1.66 -5.13
CA VAL A 203 -13.38 -0.97 -3.93
C VAL A 203 -13.43 0.55 -4.10
N TYR A 204 -13.04 1.05 -5.27
CA TYR A 204 -13.02 2.47 -5.59
C TYR A 204 -14.43 3.05 -5.65
N ARG A 205 -15.33 2.45 -6.45
CA ARG A 205 -16.74 2.87 -6.57
C ARG A 205 -17.41 2.98 -5.20
N ARG A 206 -17.15 2.01 -4.33
CA ARG A 206 -17.69 2.00 -2.97
C ARG A 206 -17.14 3.13 -2.11
N THR A 207 -15.84 3.38 -2.19
CA THR A 207 -15.21 4.44 -1.40
C THR A 207 -15.66 5.82 -1.84
N VAL A 208 -15.75 6.05 -3.16
CA VAL A 208 -16.31 7.28 -3.73
C VAL A 208 -17.76 7.48 -3.27
N SER A 209 -18.60 6.44 -3.33
CA SER A 209 -19.99 6.52 -2.87
C SER A 209 -20.11 6.87 -1.38
N LYS A 210 -19.23 6.35 -0.52
CA LYS A 210 -19.19 6.73 0.90
C LYS A 210 -18.76 8.18 1.09
N PHE A 211 -17.76 8.61 0.32
CA PHE A 211 -17.25 9.97 0.39
C PHE A 211 -18.31 10.99 -0.05
N THR A 212 -19.00 10.76 -1.17
CA THR A 212 -20.04 11.66 -1.67
C THR A 212 -21.21 11.78 -0.69
N ARG A 213 -21.66 10.66 -0.10
CA ARG A 213 -22.69 10.68 0.97
C ARG A 213 -22.23 11.42 2.23
N SER A 214 -20.97 11.24 2.65
CA SER A 214 -20.44 11.97 3.81
C SER A 214 -20.32 13.47 3.53
N TRP A 215 -20.00 13.84 2.29
CA TRP A 215 -19.86 15.24 1.90
C TRP A 215 -21.21 15.96 1.87
N SER A 216 -22.26 15.32 1.33
CA SER A 216 -23.61 15.90 1.30
C SER A 216 -24.17 16.14 2.70
N LEU A 217 -23.90 15.25 3.66
CA LEU A 217 -24.33 15.40 5.06
C LEU A 217 -23.62 16.56 5.79
N LEU A 218 -22.37 16.86 5.43
CA LEU A 218 -21.61 17.99 5.99
C LEU A 218 -22.03 19.35 5.39
N GLY A 219 -22.68 19.36 4.23
CA GLY A 219 -23.24 20.57 3.62
C GLY A 219 -24.43 21.10 4.40
N HIS A 220 -25.31 20.21 4.86
CA HIS A 220 -26.53 20.59 5.58
C HIS A 220 -26.31 21.05 7.02
N SER A 221 -25.25 20.62 7.71
CA SER A 221 -25.00 21.03 9.11
C SER A 221 -24.46 22.47 9.26
N LYS A 222 -24.32 23.21 8.16
CA LYS A 222 -23.88 24.62 8.16
C LYS A 222 -25.03 25.61 7.94
N GLU A 223 -26.24 25.11 7.71
CA GLU A 223 -27.44 25.93 7.48
C GLU A 223 -28.36 26.02 8.72
N GLU A 224 -27.94 25.46 9.86
CA GLU A 224 -28.56 25.62 11.19
C GLU A 224 -27.61 26.38 12.12
#